data_AF-A0A8H7WMD5-F1
#
_entry.id   AF-A0A8H7WMD5-F1
#
_cell.length_a   1.000
_cell.length_b   1.000
_cell.length_c   1.000
_cell.angle_alpha   90.00
_cell.angle_beta   90.00
_cell.angle_gamma   90.00
#
_symmetry.space_group_name_H-M   'P 1'
#
loop_
_entity.id
_entity.type
_entity.pdbx_description
1 polymer ?
#
loop_
_entity_poly.entity_id
_entity_poly.type
_entity_poly.pdbx_seq_one_letter_code
_entity_poly.pdbx_strand_id
1 'polypeptide(L)'
;TCHCLQDVQNEESGVKQNAYHVVGERKGCLRGHMLTLRKPIYECHARCGCPNRIVGAGRKVNLQIFPTEDNRGWGVRAKEDIKRGQFVGGYVGELITSTEARRRREARSSLSHKDIYLFALDKFNDPDSQDPRLRGDPYEIDGEFFSGPTRFINYSCDPNLRIFAVVTDHANKPFHGLSFFALRDIEKETELTFDYTDGVSHKKDERNINDLTDKEWATTVTKCLCGAANCRGYLF
;
A
#
# COMPACT_ATOMS: atom_id res chain seq x y z
N THR A 1 13.08 -28.34 0.59
CA THR A 1 13.45 -26.96 1.00
C THR A 1 12.92 -26.00 -0.06
N CYS A 2 12.20 -24.92 0.27
CA CYS A 2 11.80 -23.94 -0.76
C CYS A 2 13.01 -23.13 -1.18
N HIS A 3 13.26 -23.04 -2.48
CA HIS A 3 14.25 -22.11 -3.05
C HIS A 3 13.80 -20.64 -2.93
N CYS A 4 12.55 -20.40 -2.54
CA CYS A 4 11.92 -19.09 -2.39
C CYS A 4 12.52 -18.25 -1.25
N LEU A 5 13.28 -18.88 -0.37
CA LEU A 5 14.09 -18.22 0.66
C LEU A 5 15.43 -17.70 0.12
N GLN A 6 15.79 -18.00 -1.13
CA GLN A 6 17.04 -17.52 -1.74
C GLN A 6 16.99 -16.02 -2.05
N ASP A 7 15.80 -15.47 -2.29
CA ASP A 7 15.59 -14.05 -2.64
C ASP A 7 15.32 -13.15 -1.41
N VAL A 8 15.13 -13.74 -0.23
CA VAL A 8 14.97 -13.02 1.05
C VAL A 8 16.32 -13.01 1.77
N GLN A 9 17.31 -12.33 1.20
CA GLN A 9 18.61 -12.14 1.85
C GLN A 9 18.51 -11.00 2.86
N ASN A 10 18.75 -11.32 4.13
CA ASN A 10 19.13 -10.30 5.11
C ASN A 10 20.61 -9.97 4.87
N GLU A 11 20.87 -8.82 4.24
CA GLU A 11 22.22 -8.35 3.87
C GLU A 11 23.14 -8.17 5.09
N GLU A 12 22.60 -7.97 6.30
CA GLU A 12 23.40 -7.77 7.51
C GLU A 12 23.90 -9.07 8.16
N SER A 13 23.28 -10.22 7.87
CA SER A 13 23.61 -11.49 8.54
C SER A 13 23.89 -12.66 7.58
N GLY A 14 23.55 -12.53 6.30
CA GLY A 14 23.63 -13.62 5.33
C GLY A 14 22.67 -14.79 5.61
N VAL A 15 21.84 -14.70 6.66
CA VAL A 15 20.90 -15.75 7.06
C VAL A 15 19.61 -15.63 6.25
N LYS A 16 19.30 -16.68 5.49
CA LYS A 16 18.04 -16.81 4.74
C LYS A 16 16.90 -16.99 5.73
N GLN A 17 16.02 -16.00 5.85
CA GLN A 17 14.93 -16.02 6.81
C GLN A 17 13.59 -15.73 6.12
N ASN A 18 12.53 -16.42 6.53
CA ASN A 18 11.18 -16.13 6.05
C ASN A 18 10.79 -14.69 6.42
N ALA A 19 10.14 -13.98 5.49
CA ALA A 19 9.58 -12.65 5.72
C ALA A 19 8.65 -12.62 6.94
N TYR A 20 7.92 -13.71 7.15
CA TYR A 20 7.00 -13.89 8.27
C TYR A 20 7.60 -14.73 9.42
N HIS A 21 7.10 -14.51 10.63
CA HIS A 21 7.26 -15.43 11.75
C HIS A 21 6.52 -16.75 11.45
N VAL A 22 7.21 -17.88 11.59
CA VAL A 22 6.64 -19.22 11.30
C VAL A 22 6.02 -19.88 12.52
N VAL A 23 6.50 -19.50 13.71
CA VAL A 23 6.12 -20.08 15.01
C VAL A 23 5.94 -18.98 16.06
N GLY A 24 5.35 -19.34 17.20
CA GLY A 24 5.11 -18.44 18.32
C GLY A 24 3.89 -17.53 18.14
N GLU A 25 3.68 -16.63 19.09
CA GLU A 25 2.49 -15.76 19.16
C GLU A 25 2.37 -14.77 18.00
N ARG A 26 3.47 -14.50 17.30
CA ARG A 26 3.52 -13.65 16.11
C ARG A 26 3.46 -14.43 14.81
N LYS A 27 3.16 -15.74 14.83
CA LYS A 27 3.04 -16.56 13.62
C LYS A 27 2.16 -15.87 12.56
N GLY A 28 2.70 -15.75 11.35
CA GLY A 28 2.06 -15.08 10.21
C GLY A 28 2.25 -13.56 10.15
N CYS A 29 2.84 -12.93 11.18
CA CYS A 29 3.21 -11.52 11.13
C CYS A 29 4.56 -11.34 10.42
N LEU A 30 4.73 -10.24 9.68
CA LEU A 30 6.01 -9.78 9.17
C LEU A 30 7.00 -9.53 10.31
N ARG A 31 8.26 -9.88 10.06
CA ARG A 31 9.35 -9.63 10.99
C ARG A 31 9.64 -8.14 11.12
N GLY A 32 10.13 -7.73 12.28
CA GLY A 32 10.37 -6.32 12.59
C GLY A 32 11.27 -5.59 11.59
N HIS A 33 12.35 -6.22 11.12
CA HIS A 33 13.24 -5.63 10.11
C HIS A 33 12.57 -5.53 8.73
N MET A 34 11.66 -6.44 8.38
CA MET A 34 10.92 -6.35 7.11
C MET A 34 10.03 -5.11 7.08
N LEU A 35 9.50 -4.69 8.24
CA LEU A 35 8.63 -3.51 8.34
C LEU A 35 9.34 -2.18 8.07
N THR A 36 10.67 -2.13 8.16
CA THR A 36 11.45 -0.93 7.82
C THR A 36 12.01 -0.98 6.40
N LEU A 37 12.09 -2.17 5.79
CA LEU A 37 12.56 -2.33 4.42
C LEU A 37 11.50 -1.89 3.41
N ARG A 38 11.96 -1.26 2.33
CA ARG A 38 11.16 -1.03 1.12
C ARG A 38 11.33 -2.14 0.08
N LYS A 39 12.00 -3.26 0.39
CA LYS A 39 12.16 -4.38 -0.54
C LYS A 39 10.82 -5.13 -0.72
N PRO A 40 10.53 -5.67 -1.91
CA PRO A 40 9.32 -6.47 -2.13
C PRO A 40 9.38 -7.78 -1.32
N ILE A 41 8.21 -8.30 -0.97
CA ILE A 41 8.07 -9.61 -0.32
C ILE A 41 7.71 -10.65 -1.36
N TYR A 42 8.39 -11.79 -1.34
CA TYR A 42 8.10 -12.94 -2.18
C TYR A 42 7.46 -14.04 -1.34
N GLU A 43 6.25 -14.46 -1.71
CA GLU A 43 5.55 -15.59 -1.10
C GLU A 43 5.79 -16.89 -1.87
N CYS A 44 5.66 -18.01 -1.15
CA CYS A 44 5.69 -19.36 -1.71
C CYS A 44 4.44 -19.61 -2.57
N HIS A 45 4.61 -20.33 -3.67
CA HIS A 45 3.50 -20.81 -4.49
C HIS A 45 2.72 -21.95 -3.80
N ALA A 46 1.48 -22.23 -4.20
CA ALA A 46 0.59 -23.23 -3.61
C ALA A 46 1.16 -24.66 -3.62
N ARG A 47 1.99 -25.01 -4.62
CA ARG A 47 2.67 -26.32 -4.68
C ARG A 47 3.87 -26.45 -3.72
N CYS A 48 4.16 -25.42 -2.93
CA CYS A 48 5.27 -25.42 -2.00
C CYS A 48 4.78 -25.81 -0.61
N GLY A 49 5.51 -26.71 0.06
CA GLY A 49 5.24 -27.10 1.45
C GLY A 49 5.67 -26.08 2.52
N CYS A 50 5.88 -24.81 2.17
CA CYS A 50 6.37 -23.77 3.08
C CYS A 50 5.23 -22.85 3.56
N PRO A 51 5.25 -22.36 4.81
CA PRO A 51 4.18 -21.51 5.37
C PRO A 51 4.28 -20.01 4.96
N ASN A 52 5.19 -19.65 4.04
CA ASN A 52 5.40 -18.27 3.56
C ASN A 52 4.32 -17.86 2.56
N ARG A 53 3.04 -17.92 2.96
CA ARG A 53 1.86 -17.66 2.13
C ARG A 53 0.75 -17.05 2.97
N ILE A 54 0.98 -15.82 3.44
CA ILE A 54 0.07 -15.07 4.32
C ILE A 54 -0.91 -14.25 3.47
N VAL A 55 -0.40 -13.45 2.54
CA VAL A 55 -1.20 -12.62 1.63
C VAL A 55 -1.99 -13.49 0.68
N GLY A 56 -1.35 -14.50 0.06
CA GLY A 56 -2.00 -15.45 -0.84
C GLY A 56 -3.08 -16.31 -0.19
N ALA A 57 -3.11 -16.40 1.14
CA ALA A 57 -4.17 -17.09 1.90
C ALA A 57 -5.41 -16.20 2.18
N GLY A 58 -5.36 -14.93 1.77
CA GLY A 58 -6.44 -13.96 1.90
C GLY A 58 -6.55 -13.32 3.29
N ARG A 59 -7.28 -12.21 3.35
CA ARG A 59 -7.54 -11.45 4.59
C ARG A 59 -8.21 -12.34 5.65
N LYS A 60 -7.75 -12.22 6.90
CA LYS A 60 -8.39 -12.84 8.09
C LYS A 60 -8.92 -11.83 9.11
N VAL A 61 -8.48 -10.58 9.03
CA VAL A 61 -8.90 -9.49 9.93
C VAL A 61 -10.32 -9.02 9.60
N ASN A 62 -11.14 -8.83 10.63
CA ASN A 62 -12.46 -8.22 10.56
C ASN A 62 -12.36 -6.70 10.53
N LEU A 63 -12.91 -6.12 9.47
CA LEU A 63 -12.90 -4.68 9.21
C LEU A 63 -14.32 -4.15 9.20
N GLN A 64 -14.49 -2.92 9.68
CA GLN A 64 -15.74 -2.18 9.56
C GLN A 64 -15.51 -0.86 8.86
N ILE A 65 -16.30 -0.58 7.82
CA ILE A 65 -16.42 0.74 7.23
C ILE A 65 -17.35 1.56 8.12
N PHE A 66 -16.97 2.80 8.45
CA PHE A 66 -17.72 3.67 9.35
C PHE A 66 -17.60 5.14 8.92
N PRO A 67 -18.60 5.99 9.21
CA PRO A 67 -18.47 7.43 8.98
C PRO A 67 -17.52 8.05 10.00
N THR A 68 -16.57 8.85 9.55
CA THR A 68 -15.64 9.60 10.41
C THR A 68 -16.31 10.87 10.94
N GLU A 69 -16.01 11.27 12.18
CA GLU A 69 -16.60 12.47 12.80
C GLU A 69 -15.94 13.79 12.36
N ASP A 70 -14.79 13.72 11.70
CA ASP A 70 -13.92 14.87 11.37
C ASP A 70 -13.96 15.25 9.88
N ASN A 71 -15.09 14.98 9.21
CA ASN A 71 -15.34 15.31 7.80
C ASN A 71 -14.38 14.65 6.79
N ARG A 72 -13.66 13.59 7.16
CA ARG A 72 -12.90 12.75 6.20
C ARG A 72 -13.79 11.76 5.43
N GLY A 73 -15.10 11.78 5.66
CA GLY A 73 -16.07 10.94 4.98
C GLY A 73 -16.17 9.55 5.61
N TRP A 74 -15.88 8.51 4.83
CA TRP A 74 -15.87 7.13 5.31
C TRP A 74 -14.45 6.70 5.67
N GLY A 75 -14.30 5.97 6.77
CA GLY A 75 -13.05 5.36 7.21
C GLY A 75 -13.21 3.84 7.38
N VAL A 76 -12.10 3.18 7.69
CA VAL A 76 -12.08 1.76 8.07
C VAL A 76 -11.50 1.64 9.47
N ARG A 77 -12.11 0.83 10.33
CA ARG A 77 -11.55 0.50 11.65
C ARG A 77 -11.44 -1.01 11.88
N ALA A 78 -10.56 -1.38 12.79
CA ALA A 78 -10.38 -2.76 13.22
C ALA A 78 -11.54 -3.20 14.13
N LYS A 79 -12.02 -4.45 13.99
CA LYS A 79 -13.03 -5.05 14.90
C LYS A 79 -12.47 -6.11 15.84
N GLU A 80 -11.15 -6.25 15.83
CA GLU A 80 -10.34 -7.09 16.70
C GLU A 80 -8.96 -6.43 16.86
N ASP A 81 -8.17 -6.84 17.84
CA ASP A 81 -6.80 -6.38 17.98
C ASP A 81 -5.94 -6.90 16.82
N ILE A 82 -5.13 -6.03 16.23
CA ILE A 82 -4.23 -6.37 15.13
C ILE A 82 -2.80 -6.26 15.62
N LYS A 83 -2.03 -7.34 15.49
CA LYS A 83 -0.62 -7.36 15.89
C LYS A 83 0.27 -6.63 14.90
N ARG A 84 1.34 -6.02 15.39
CA ARG A 84 2.43 -5.47 14.57
C ARG A 84 2.92 -6.51 13.57
N GLY A 85 2.94 -6.13 12.30
CA GLY A 85 3.33 -6.96 11.17
C GLY A 85 2.22 -7.88 10.67
N GLN A 86 1.01 -7.86 11.22
CA GLN A 86 -0.10 -8.66 10.71
C GLN A 86 -0.61 -8.11 9.38
N PHE A 87 -0.93 -9.02 8.45
CA PHE A 87 -1.57 -8.69 7.19
C PHE A 87 -3.03 -8.28 7.40
N VAL A 88 -3.40 -7.09 6.93
CA VAL A 88 -4.72 -6.51 7.13
C VAL A 88 -5.61 -6.67 5.90
N GLY A 89 -5.06 -6.56 4.70
CA GLY A 89 -5.81 -6.70 3.45
C GLY A 89 -5.04 -6.16 2.25
N GLY A 90 -5.45 -6.55 1.05
CA GLY A 90 -4.87 -6.02 -0.19
C GLY A 90 -5.64 -4.78 -0.68
N TYR A 91 -4.95 -3.80 -1.24
CA TYR A 91 -5.57 -2.81 -2.11
C TYR A 91 -5.89 -3.48 -3.43
N VAL A 92 -7.17 -3.66 -3.71
CA VAL A 92 -7.68 -4.40 -4.87
C VAL A 92 -8.60 -3.52 -5.68
N GLY A 93 -8.57 -3.70 -6.99
CA GLY A 93 -9.49 -3.05 -7.92
C GLY A 93 -9.24 -3.45 -9.36
N GLU A 94 -9.70 -2.63 -10.29
CA GLU A 94 -9.52 -2.84 -11.72
C GLU A 94 -8.06 -2.57 -12.10
N LEU A 95 -7.40 -3.55 -12.73
CA LEU A 95 -6.05 -3.38 -13.24
C LEU A 95 -6.11 -2.70 -14.62
N ILE A 96 -5.56 -1.49 -14.70
CA ILE A 96 -5.58 -0.66 -15.91
C ILE A 96 -4.17 -0.25 -16.34
N THR A 97 -4.03 0.16 -17.59
CA THR A 97 -2.77 0.70 -18.12
C THR A 97 -2.54 2.14 -17.66
N SER A 98 -1.29 2.61 -17.66
CA SER A 98 -0.95 4.02 -17.40
C SER A 98 -1.72 4.99 -18.30
N THR A 99 -1.95 4.61 -19.56
CA THR A 99 -2.67 5.42 -20.54
C THR A 99 -4.14 5.55 -20.18
N GLU A 100 -4.79 4.46 -19.76
CA GLU A 100 -6.18 4.50 -19.29
C GLU A 100 -6.30 5.27 -17.97
N ALA A 101 -5.35 5.09 -17.05
CA ALA A 101 -5.31 5.83 -15.80
C ALA A 101 -5.18 7.34 -16.02
N ARG A 102 -4.31 7.77 -16.96
CA ARG A 102 -4.19 9.18 -17.37
C ARG A 102 -5.51 9.70 -17.96
N ARG A 103 -6.11 8.97 -18.90
CA ARG A 103 -7.41 9.34 -19.50
C ARG A 103 -8.50 9.52 -18.43
N ARG A 104 -8.57 8.61 -17.44
CA ARG A 104 -9.52 8.70 -16.32
C ARG A 104 -9.22 9.89 -15.39
N ARG A 105 -7.94 10.21 -15.13
CA ARG A 105 -7.54 11.40 -14.36
C ARG A 105 -7.98 12.70 -15.05
N GLU A 106 -7.69 12.83 -16.34
CA GLU A 106 -8.05 14.01 -17.15
C GLU A 106 -9.58 14.21 -17.22
N ALA A 107 -10.32 13.12 -17.40
CA ALA A 107 -11.79 13.14 -17.41
C ALA A 107 -12.40 13.55 -16.07
N ARG A 108 -11.70 13.34 -14.94
CA ARG A 108 -12.17 13.71 -13.58
C ARG A 108 -11.71 15.08 -13.14
N SER A 109 -10.52 15.52 -13.56
CA SER A 109 -10.04 16.88 -13.26
C SER A 109 -10.98 17.97 -13.77
N SER A 110 -11.73 17.69 -14.85
CA SER A 110 -12.76 18.57 -15.40
C SER A 110 -14.08 18.57 -14.59
N LEU A 111 -14.28 17.60 -13.70
CA LEU A 111 -15.53 17.38 -12.96
C LEU A 111 -15.46 17.79 -11.48
N SER A 112 -14.37 18.39 -11.00
CA SER A 112 -14.17 18.75 -9.58
C SER A 112 -14.27 17.56 -8.60
N HIS A 113 -14.26 16.31 -9.08
CA HIS A 113 -14.24 15.11 -8.24
C HIS A 113 -12.77 14.71 -7.99
N LYS A 114 -12.28 15.03 -6.79
CA LYS A 114 -10.86 14.88 -6.39
C LYS A 114 -10.48 13.46 -5.93
N ASP A 115 -11.43 12.54 -5.84
CA ASP A 115 -11.16 11.19 -5.34
C ASP A 115 -10.62 10.31 -6.47
N ILE A 116 -9.29 10.25 -6.58
CA ILE A 116 -8.59 9.36 -7.50
C ILE A 116 -8.07 8.17 -6.69
N TYR A 117 -8.81 7.06 -6.73
CA TYR A 117 -8.44 5.79 -6.10
C TYR A 117 -7.46 4.99 -6.98
N LEU A 118 -6.37 5.63 -7.43
CA LEU A 118 -5.36 5.01 -8.28
C LEU A 118 -4.09 4.72 -7.50
N PHE A 119 -3.59 3.49 -7.62
CA PHE A 119 -2.26 3.10 -7.13
C PHE A 119 -1.42 2.52 -8.25
N ALA A 120 -0.25 3.10 -8.48
CA ALA A 120 0.72 2.58 -9.45
C ALA A 120 1.41 1.32 -8.92
N LEU A 121 1.60 0.34 -9.81
CA LEU A 121 2.38 -0.88 -9.57
C LEU A 121 3.81 -0.69 -10.07
N ASP A 122 4.50 0.33 -9.55
CA ASP A 122 5.82 0.77 -10.02
C ASP A 122 7.00 0.09 -9.31
N LYS A 123 6.73 -0.76 -8.31
CA LYS A 123 7.78 -1.29 -7.43
C LYS A 123 8.94 -1.98 -8.17
N PHE A 124 8.61 -2.63 -9.28
CA PHE A 124 9.54 -3.39 -10.10
C PHE A 124 9.87 -2.70 -11.41
N ASN A 125 9.39 -1.48 -11.64
CA ASN A 125 9.71 -0.74 -12.85
C ASN A 125 11.18 -0.36 -12.84
N ASP A 126 11.86 -0.74 -13.90
CA ASP A 126 13.28 -0.55 -14.10
C ASP A 126 13.54 -0.47 -15.62
N PRO A 127 13.88 0.71 -16.15
CA PRO A 127 14.16 0.91 -17.57
C PRO A 127 15.28 0.00 -18.11
N ASP A 128 16.23 -0.40 -17.24
CA ASP A 128 17.39 -1.21 -17.58
C ASP A 128 17.16 -2.72 -17.29
N SER A 129 15.95 -3.09 -16.88
CA SER A 129 15.60 -4.47 -16.58
C SER A 129 15.72 -5.38 -17.79
N GLN A 130 16.29 -6.57 -17.56
CA GLN A 130 16.32 -7.64 -18.54
C GLN A 130 14.93 -8.22 -18.84
N ASP A 131 13.96 -8.02 -17.94
CA ASP A 131 12.56 -8.37 -18.18
C ASP A 131 11.87 -7.21 -18.91
N PRO A 132 11.51 -7.37 -20.20
CA PRO A 132 10.95 -6.30 -21.00
C PRO A 132 9.63 -5.75 -20.45
N ARG A 133 8.91 -6.53 -19.64
CA ARG A 133 7.64 -6.12 -19.00
C ARG A 133 7.84 -5.09 -17.89
N LEU A 134 9.06 -4.93 -17.40
CA LEU A 134 9.43 -4.01 -16.31
C LEU A 134 9.99 -2.68 -16.82
N ARG A 135 10.27 -2.56 -18.12
CA ARG A 135 10.87 -1.36 -18.72
C ARG A 135 9.86 -0.28 -19.11
N GLY A 136 8.59 -0.65 -19.26
CA GLY A 136 7.52 0.25 -19.70
C GLY A 136 6.91 1.06 -18.56
N ASP A 137 5.82 1.77 -18.88
CA ASP A 137 5.00 2.39 -17.85
C ASP A 137 4.37 1.31 -16.93
N PRO A 138 4.27 1.56 -15.61
CA PRO A 138 3.62 0.64 -14.70
C PRO A 138 2.12 0.54 -14.99
N TYR A 139 1.53 -0.59 -14.64
CA TYR A 139 0.09 -0.71 -14.50
C TYR A 139 -0.39 0.03 -13.25
N GLU A 140 -1.68 0.36 -13.19
CA GLU A 140 -2.31 0.97 -12.04
C GLU A 140 -3.52 0.15 -11.59
N ILE A 141 -3.79 0.14 -10.28
CA ILE A 141 -5.02 -0.40 -9.71
C ILE A 141 -5.99 0.76 -9.49
N ASP A 142 -7.15 0.70 -10.13
CA ASP A 142 -8.27 1.63 -9.93
C ASP A 142 -9.33 1.03 -9.00
N GLY A 143 -9.45 1.61 -7.81
CA GLY A 143 -10.40 1.21 -6.78
C GLY A 143 -11.78 1.88 -6.87
N GLU A 144 -12.07 2.65 -7.93
CA GLU A 144 -13.30 3.43 -8.06
C GLU A 144 -14.55 2.55 -8.10
N PHE A 145 -14.67 1.68 -9.11
CA PHE A 145 -15.89 0.89 -9.37
C PHE A 145 -15.84 -0.54 -8.83
N PHE A 146 -14.64 -1.11 -8.75
CA PHE A 146 -14.42 -2.47 -8.26
C PHE A 146 -13.34 -2.42 -7.19
N SER A 147 -13.67 -2.81 -5.96
CA SER A 147 -12.71 -2.71 -4.84
C SER A 147 -13.18 -3.43 -3.58
N GLY A 148 -12.23 -3.62 -2.67
CA GLY A 148 -12.49 -4.11 -1.32
C GLY A 148 -12.68 -2.97 -0.30
N PRO A 149 -12.92 -3.30 0.98
CA PRO A 149 -13.10 -2.30 2.02
C PRO A 149 -11.87 -1.40 2.23
N THR A 150 -10.69 -1.86 1.81
CA THR A 150 -9.43 -1.12 1.93
C THR A 150 -9.38 0.18 1.13
N ARG A 151 -10.29 0.38 0.15
CA ARG A 151 -10.42 1.65 -0.57
C ARG A 151 -10.76 2.84 0.34
N PHE A 152 -11.42 2.56 1.46
CA PHE A 152 -11.90 3.56 2.42
C PHE A 152 -10.90 3.81 3.57
N ILE A 153 -9.70 3.23 3.52
CA ILE A 153 -8.67 3.49 4.53
C ILE A 153 -8.16 4.91 4.29
N ASN A 154 -8.29 5.76 5.31
CA ASN A 154 -7.92 7.17 5.21
C ASN A 154 -6.41 7.41 5.35
N TYR A 155 -6.03 8.62 4.99
CA TYR A 155 -4.69 9.13 5.20
C TYR A 155 -4.41 9.50 6.67
N SER A 156 -3.17 9.27 7.13
CA SER A 156 -2.62 9.90 8.34
C SER A 156 -1.13 10.22 8.18
N CYS A 157 -0.69 11.32 8.81
CA CYS A 157 0.74 11.64 8.97
C CYS A 157 1.43 10.79 10.06
N ASP A 158 0.64 10.15 10.94
CA ASP A 158 1.10 9.11 11.86
C ASP A 158 0.33 7.81 11.58
N PRO A 159 0.63 7.12 10.47
CA PRO A 159 -0.14 5.96 10.04
C PRO A 159 0.11 4.72 10.89
N ASN A 160 -0.89 3.86 11.02
CA ASN A 160 -0.73 2.55 11.64
C ASN A 160 -0.59 1.40 10.62
N LEU A 161 -0.81 1.66 9.32
CA LEU A 161 -0.59 0.72 8.22
C LEU A 161 0.44 1.26 7.22
N ARG A 162 1.05 0.34 6.46
CA ARG A 162 1.82 0.65 5.24
C ARG A 162 1.53 -0.38 4.16
N ILE A 163 1.62 0.04 2.89
CA ILE A 163 1.53 -0.84 1.73
C ILE A 163 2.90 -1.50 1.48
N PHE A 164 2.87 -2.80 1.25
CA PHE A 164 4.00 -3.59 0.80
C PHE A 164 3.69 -4.23 -0.53
N ALA A 165 4.66 -4.18 -1.45
CA ALA A 165 4.60 -4.94 -2.68
C ALA A 165 4.85 -6.42 -2.39
N VAL A 166 3.89 -7.27 -2.73
CA VAL A 166 3.95 -8.71 -2.47
C VAL A 166 3.74 -9.48 -3.75
N VAL A 167 4.69 -10.35 -4.09
CA VAL A 167 4.62 -11.25 -5.24
C VAL A 167 4.20 -12.63 -4.74
N THR A 168 3.07 -13.14 -5.25
CA THR A 168 2.47 -14.42 -4.84
C THR A 168 2.64 -15.49 -5.93
N ASP A 169 1.58 -16.25 -6.24
CA ASP A 169 1.58 -17.59 -6.86
C ASP A 169 2.06 -17.68 -8.33
N HIS A 170 2.48 -16.57 -8.95
CA HIS A 170 2.90 -16.55 -10.35
C HIS A 170 4.19 -15.77 -10.61
N ALA A 171 4.90 -15.34 -9.55
CA ALA A 171 6.13 -14.53 -9.67
C ALA A 171 6.01 -13.32 -10.63
N ASN A 172 4.79 -12.82 -10.83
CA ASN A 172 4.49 -11.85 -11.88
C ASN A 172 4.71 -10.43 -11.36
N LYS A 173 5.96 -9.99 -11.38
CA LYS A 173 6.43 -8.69 -10.86
C LYS A 173 5.62 -7.47 -11.36
N PRO A 174 5.24 -7.36 -12.66
CA PRO A 174 4.37 -6.27 -13.14
C PRO A 174 3.01 -6.17 -12.43
N PHE A 175 2.49 -7.29 -11.90
CA PHE A 175 1.16 -7.37 -11.27
C PHE A 175 1.28 -7.80 -9.80
N HIS A 176 2.32 -7.32 -9.11
CA HIS A 176 2.47 -7.55 -7.69
C HIS A 176 1.28 -6.97 -6.91
N GLY A 177 0.94 -7.60 -5.79
CA GLY A 177 -0.12 -7.12 -4.92
C GLY A 177 0.34 -5.98 -4.03
N LEU A 178 -0.56 -5.04 -3.76
CA LEU A 178 -0.38 -3.99 -2.76
C LEU A 178 -1.03 -4.44 -1.46
N SER A 179 -0.23 -4.76 -0.45
CA SER A 179 -0.71 -5.40 0.78
C SER A 179 -0.49 -4.52 2.00
N PHE A 180 -1.56 -4.23 2.73
CA PHE A 180 -1.49 -3.49 3.99
C PHE A 180 -1.01 -4.39 5.12
N PHE A 181 0.04 -3.95 5.80
CA PHE A 181 0.52 -4.55 7.04
C PHE A 181 0.55 -3.52 8.16
N ALA A 182 0.24 -3.98 9.38
CA ALA A 182 0.29 -3.16 10.58
C ALA A 182 1.74 -2.79 10.96
N LEU A 183 1.99 -1.51 11.19
CA LEU A 183 3.30 -0.97 11.60
C LEU A 183 3.54 -1.09 13.11
N ARG A 184 2.46 -1.14 13.89
CA ARG A 184 2.40 -1.23 15.34
C ARG A 184 1.24 -2.16 15.76
N ASP A 185 1.16 -2.53 17.04
CA ASP A 185 -0.04 -3.18 17.55
C ASP A 185 -1.20 -2.17 17.50
N ILE A 186 -2.38 -2.59 17.08
CA ILE A 186 -3.56 -1.74 16.85
C ILE A 186 -4.71 -2.32 17.67
N GLU A 187 -5.28 -1.51 18.55
CA GLU A 187 -6.40 -1.93 19.39
C GLU A 187 -7.69 -2.00 18.57
N LYS A 188 -8.60 -2.89 18.98
CA LYS A 188 -9.96 -2.94 18.46
C LYS A 188 -10.63 -1.56 18.46
N GLU A 189 -11.45 -1.30 17.44
CA GLU A 189 -12.13 -0.03 17.14
C GLU A 189 -11.22 1.12 16.67
N THR A 190 -9.90 0.95 16.63
CA THR A 190 -8.98 1.97 16.10
C THR A 190 -9.17 2.13 14.58
N GLU A 191 -9.25 3.38 14.12
CA GLU A 191 -9.24 3.70 12.69
C GLU A 191 -7.91 3.28 12.06
N LEU A 192 -8.00 2.62 10.91
CA LEU A 192 -6.88 2.21 10.09
C LEU A 192 -6.52 3.32 9.12
N THR A 193 -5.24 3.68 9.08
CA THR A 193 -4.72 4.77 8.24
C THR A 193 -3.36 4.43 7.66
N PHE A 194 -3.05 5.01 6.50
CA PHE A 194 -1.74 4.88 5.86
C PHE A 194 -1.28 6.21 5.26
N ASP A 195 0.01 6.33 4.97
CA ASP A 195 0.55 7.47 4.23
C ASP A 195 0.36 7.21 2.72
N TYR A 196 -0.44 8.05 2.05
CA TYR A 196 -0.77 7.92 0.62
C TYR A 196 0.45 8.04 -0.29
N THR A 197 1.50 8.71 0.19
CA THR A 197 2.73 8.93 -0.57
C THR A 197 3.90 8.07 -0.07
N ASP A 198 3.72 7.31 1.02
CA ASP A 198 4.80 6.59 1.73
C ASP A 198 6.02 7.50 2.02
N GLY A 199 5.80 8.80 2.24
CA GLY A 199 6.86 9.80 2.42
C GLY A 199 7.66 10.14 1.16
N VAL A 200 7.23 9.68 -0.02
CA VAL A 200 7.77 10.06 -1.32
C VAL A 200 6.95 11.24 -1.83
N SER A 201 7.45 12.47 -1.67
CA SER A 201 6.86 13.57 -2.46
C SER A 201 7.08 13.22 -3.93
N HIS A 202 6.00 13.08 -4.69
CA HIS A 202 6.12 12.99 -6.13
C HIS A 202 6.69 14.33 -6.61
N LYS A 203 8.03 14.40 -6.73
CA LYS A 203 8.78 15.51 -7.34
C LYS A 203 8.50 15.64 -8.85
N LYS A 204 7.30 15.30 -9.33
CA LYS A 204 6.94 15.46 -10.74
C LYS A 204 6.36 16.84 -11.05
N ASP A 205 5.96 17.61 -10.04
CA ASP A 205 5.72 19.04 -10.17
C ASP A 205 6.78 19.80 -9.35
N GLU A 206 7.88 20.19 -10.01
CA GLU A 206 8.99 20.97 -9.42
C GLU A 206 8.60 22.41 -9.05
N ARG A 207 7.32 22.80 -9.14
CA ARG A 207 6.88 24.11 -8.68
C ARG A 207 6.76 24.10 -7.17
N ASN A 208 7.42 25.05 -6.51
CA ASN A 208 7.26 25.23 -5.09
C ASN A 208 5.77 25.45 -4.81
N ILE A 209 5.24 24.85 -3.75
CA ILE A 209 3.87 25.07 -3.30
C ILE A 209 3.60 26.57 -3.09
N ASN A 210 4.65 27.33 -2.73
CA ASN A 210 4.65 28.78 -2.58
C ASN A 210 4.55 29.57 -3.90
N ASP A 211 4.76 28.92 -5.04
CA ASP A 211 4.70 29.54 -6.38
C ASP A 211 3.34 29.30 -7.07
N LEU A 212 2.40 28.59 -6.42
CA LEU A 212 1.06 28.37 -6.93
C LEU A 212 0.20 29.63 -6.75
N THR A 213 -0.55 30.00 -7.79
CA THR A 213 -1.60 31.02 -7.65
C THR A 213 -2.72 30.52 -6.72
N ASP A 214 -3.50 31.42 -6.12
CA ASP A 214 -4.62 31.06 -5.23
C ASP A 214 -5.60 30.06 -5.88
N LYS A 215 -5.80 30.18 -7.20
CA LYS A 215 -6.65 29.29 -7.97
C LYS A 215 -6.03 27.90 -8.13
N GLU A 216 -4.73 27.80 -8.37
CA GLU A 216 -4.01 26.53 -8.45
C GLU A 216 -3.87 25.87 -7.08
N TRP A 217 -3.71 26.67 -6.02
CA TRP A 217 -3.69 26.19 -4.65
C TRP A 217 -5.00 25.50 -4.28
N ALA A 218 -6.14 26.15 -4.53
CA ALA A 218 -7.46 25.61 -4.24
C ALA A 218 -7.79 24.32 -5.02
N THR A 219 -7.24 24.17 -6.24
CA THR A 219 -7.47 22.99 -7.06
C THR A 219 -6.50 21.85 -6.77
N THR A 220 -5.25 22.15 -6.42
CA THR A 220 -4.16 21.17 -6.32
C THR A 220 -3.93 20.66 -4.90
N VAL A 221 -4.11 21.52 -3.90
CA VAL A 221 -3.75 21.21 -2.53
C VAL A 221 -4.98 20.78 -1.73
N THR A 222 -4.88 19.61 -1.10
CA THR A 222 -5.92 19.09 -0.21
C THR A 222 -5.43 19.13 1.22
N LYS A 223 -6.11 19.91 2.06
CA LYS A 223 -5.78 20.05 3.49
C LYS A 223 -5.92 18.69 4.18
N CYS A 224 -4.91 18.34 4.97
CA CYS A 224 -4.93 17.16 5.81
C CYS A 224 -5.79 17.39 7.07
N LEU A 225 -6.65 16.42 7.38
CA LEU A 225 -7.53 16.44 8.55
C LEU A 225 -7.22 15.28 9.53
N CYS A 226 -6.03 14.66 9.45
CA CYS A 226 -5.73 13.44 10.23
C CYS A 226 -5.56 13.64 11.75
N GLY A 227 -5.47 14.89 12.23
CA GLY A 227 -5.33 15.21 13.66
C GLY A 227 -4.00 14.83 14.32
N ALA A 228 -3.06 14.22 13.59
CA ALA A 228 -1.77 13.79 14.16
C ALA A 228 -0.92 14.99 14.60
N ALA A 229 -0.18 14.84 15.71
CA ALA A 229 0.68 15.91 16.25
C ALA A 229 1.83 16.30 15.30
N ASN A 230 2.28 15.37 14.46
CA ASN A 230 3.30 15.55 13.42
C ASN A 230 2.69 15.82 12.03
N CYS A 231 1.47 16.38 11.96
CA CYS A 231 0.78 16.59 10.70
C CYS A 231 1.55 17.52 9.74
N ARG A 232 1.67 17.09 8.47
CA ARG A 232 2.30 17.87 7.39
C ARG A 232 1.43 19.00 6.82
N GLY A 233 0.16 19.08 7.25
CA GLY A 233 -0.81 20.09 6.81
C GLY A 233 -1.60 19.72 5.55
N TYR A 234 -1.05 18.89 4.65
CA TYR A 234 -1.66 18.52 3.36
C TYR A 234 -1.51 17.02 3.06
N LEU A 235 -2.37 16.48 2.19
CA LEU A 235 -2.38 15.05 1.84
C LEU A 235 -1.29 14.65 0.83
N PHE A 236 -0.96 15.55 -0.10
CA PHE A 236 -0.03 15.36 -1.21
C PHE A 236 0.88 16.58 -1.34
#